data_AF-A0AAU9SV96-F1
#
_entry.id   AF-A0AAU9SV96-F1
#
_cell.length_a   1.000
_cell.length_b   1.000
_cell.length_c   1.000
_cell.angle_alpha   90.00
_cell.angle_beta   90.00
_cell.angle_gamma   90.00
#
_symmetry.space_group_name_H-M   'P 1'
#
loop_
_entity.id
_entity.type
_entity.pdbx_description
1 polymer ?
#
loop_
_entity_poly.entity_id
_entity_poly.type
_entity_poly.pdbx_seq_one_letter_code
_entity_poly.pdbx_strand_id
1 'polypeptide(L)' 'MAEYMMKINYYPPCPRPDLALGVPAHTDLSGITLLVPNEVPGLQVFKDDHWFDAEYIPSAVIVHVGDQILVCIFIIMRAS' A
#
# COMPACT_ATOMS: atom_id res chain seq x y z
N MET A 1 -3.89 -13.03 -21.52
CA MET A 1 -2.75 -13.61 -20.78
C MET A 1 -2.61 -12.82 -19.49
N ALA A 2 -2.42 -13.47 -18.34
CA ALA A 2 -2.22 -12.76 -17.09
C ALA A 2 -0.82 -12.12 -17.08
N GLU A 3 -0.73 -10.85 -16.70
CA GLU A 3 0.52 -10.11 -16.60
C GLU A 3 0.95 -10.05 -15.13
N TYR A 4 2.24 -10.31 -14.88
CA TYR A 4 2.82 -10.23 -13.54
C TYR A 4 3.85 -9.11 -13.49
N MET A 5 3.76 -8.26 -12.47
CA MET A 5 4.69 -7.16 -12.23
C MET A 5 5.22 -7.26 -10.80
N MET A 6 6.53 -7.11 -10.65
CA MET A 6 7.18 -7.01 -9.35
C MET A 6 7.74 -5.59 -9.19
N LYS A 7 7.46 -4.98 -8.04
CA LYS A 7 8.03 -3.69 -7.63
C LYS A 7 8.82 -3.89 -6.33
N ILE A 8 10.01 -3.29 -6.27
CA ILE A 8 10.82 -3.24 -5.06
C ILE A 8 10.90 -1.78 -4.64
N ASN A 9 10.33 -1.46 -3.49
CA ASN A 9 10.27 -0.10 -2.98
C ASN A 9 11.31 0.08 -1.87
N TYR A 10 12.03 1.20 -1.91
CA TYR A 10 12.96 1.59 -0.85
C TYR A 10 12.65 3.03 -0.42
N TYR A 11 12.21 3.18 0.82
CA TYR A 11 11.86 4.47 1.42
C TYR A 11 12.95 4.85 2.44
N PRO A 12 13.89 5.73 2.10
CA PRO A 12 14.94 6.14 3.05
C PRO A 12 14.37 7.00 4.19
N PRO A 13 15.06 7.09 5.33
CA PRO A 13 14.67 8.00 6.41
C PRO A 13 14.53 9.44 5.91
N CYS A 14 13.39 10.08 6.20
CA CYS A 14 13.10 11.45 5.81
C CYS A 14 13.25 12.40 7.01
N PRO A 15 14.00 13.52 6.90
CA PRO A 15 14.13 14.48 8.00
C PRO A 15 12.81 15.19 8.37
N ARG A 16 11.88 15.28 7.41
CA ARG A 16 10.59 15.97 7.53
C ARG A 16 9.45 15.08 7.01
N PRO A 17 9.11 14.00 7.73
CA PRO A 17 8.09 13.03 7.30
C PRO A 17 6.67 13.64 7.26
N ASP A 18 6.45 14.77 7.93
CA ASP A 18 5.21 15.53 7.90
C ASP A 18 4.94 16.22 6.55
N LEU A 19 5.97 16.40 5.72
CA LEU A 19 5.89 17.11 4.44
C LEU A 19 6.10 16.22 3.21
N ALA A 20 6.44 14.95 3.41
CA ALA A 20 6.75 14.02 2.34
C ALA A 20 5.98 12.72 2.53
N LEU A 21 5.62 12.09 1.41
CA LEU A 21 5.07 10.75 1.37
C LEU A 21 6.03 9.87 0.59
N GLY A 22 6.24 8.63 1.04
CA GLY A 22 6.96 7.61 0.30
C GLY A 22 6.25 7.26 -1.01
N VAL A 23 4.93 7.06 -0.98
CA VAL A 23 4.09 6.97 -2.18
C VAL A 23 2.78 7.74 -1.96
N PRO A 24 2.34 8.55 -2.94
CA PRO A 24 1.07 9.26 -2.82
C PRO A 24 -0.11 8.28 -2.75
N ALA A 25 -1.23 8.79 -2.20
CA ALA A 25 -2.52 8.12 -2.18
C ALA A 25 -2.94 7.61 -3.58
N HIS A 26 -3.15 6.30 -3.73
CA HIS A 26 -3.62 5.68 -4.99
C HIS A 26 -4.35 4.36 -4.76
N THR A 27 -5.08 3.91 -5.78
CA THR A 27 -5.56 2.52 -5.95
C THR A 27 -4.62 1.78 -6.90
N ASP A 28 -4.56 0.46 -6.76
CA ASP A 28 -3.77 -0.38 -7.64
C ASP A 28 -4.54 -0.73 -8.91
N LEU A 29 -3.93 -0.49 -10.07
CA LEU A 29 -4.46 -0.90 -11.37
C LEU A 29 -4.31 -2.41 -11.64
N SER A 30 -3.76 -3.18 -10.70
CA SER A 30 -3.65 -4.64 -10.81
C SER A 30 -4.98 -5.31 -10.47
N GLY A 31 -5.07 -6.63 -10.68
CA GLY A 31 -6.18 -7.41 -10.12
C GLY A 31 -5.97 -7.74 -8.64
N ILE A 32 -4.81 -8.30 -8.32
CA ILE A 32 -4.40 -8.66 -6.95
C ILE A 32 -2.96 -8.23 -6.78
N THR A 33 -2.65 -7.62 -5.64
CA THR A 33 -1.28 -7.31 -5.22
C THR A 33 -0.96 -8.06 -3.93
N LEU A 34 0.22 -8.67 -3.90
CA LEU A 34 0.80 -9.28 -2.72
C LEU A 34 1.96 -8.39 -2.26
N LEU A 35 1.81 -7.78 -1.09
CA LEU A 35 2.81 -6.89 -0.51
C LEU A 35 3.48 -7.58 0.68
N VAL A 36 4.81 -7.60 0.65
CA VAL A 36 5.66 -8.09 1.75
C VAL A 36 6.26 -6.87 2.45
N PRO A 37 5.70 -6.43 3.58
CA PRO A 37 6.24 -5.28 4.32
C PRO A 37 7.47 -5.68 5.14
N ASN A 38 8.22 -4.68 5.58
CA ASN A 38 9.23 -4.83 6.62
C ASN A 38 8.63 -4.44 7.99
N GLU A 39 9.44 -4.53 9.04
CA GLU A 39 9.09 -4.18 10.42
C GLU A 39 8.86 -2.68 10.67
N VAL A 40 9.08 -1.82 9.66
CA VAL A 40 8.90 -0.38 9.77
C VAL A 40 7.47 -0.02 9.33
N PRO A 41 6.63 0.55 10.23
CA PRO A 41 5.30 1.02 9.87
C PRO A 41 5.38 2.13 8.81
N GLY A 42 4.36 2.20 7.95
CA GLY A 42 4.28 3.28 6.96
C GLY A 42 3.17 3.09 5.94
N LEU A 43 2.74 1.85 5.68
CA LEU A 43 1.57 1.60 4.85
C LEU A 43 0.29 1.99 5.58
N GLN A 44 -0.51 2.84 4.94
CA GLN A 44 -1.81 3.25 5.44
C GLN A 44 -2.90 2.96 4.41
N VAL A 45 -4.07 2.57 4.89
CA VAL A 45 -5.28 2.31 4.09
C VAL A 45 -6.35 3.33 4.44
N PHE A 46 -7.00 3.89 3.43
CA PHE A 46 -8.13 4.79 3.60
C PHE A 46 -9.44 4.00 3.63
N LYS A 47 -10.24 4.21 4.67
CA LYS A 47 -11.56 3.60 4.84
C LYS A 47 -12.43 4.53 5.68
N ASP A 48 -13.73 4.60 5.39
CA ASP A 48 -14.69 5.36 6.22
C ASP A 48 -14.24 6.80 6.54
N ASP A 49 -13.66 7.49 5.54
CA ASP A 49 -13.08 8.85 5.65
C ASP A 49 -11.86 9.01 6.59
N HIS A 50 -11.25 7.90 7.00
CA HIS A 50 -10.09 7.89 7.89
C HIS A 50 -8.94 7.05 7.32
N TRP A 51 -7.71 7.41 7.72
CA TRP A 51 -6.51 6.62 7.45
C TRP A 51 -6.27 5.65 8.60
N PHE A 52 -6.01 4.39 8.26
CA PHE A 52 -5.67 3.32 9.19
C PHE A 52 -4.28 2.79 8.86
N ASP A 53 -3.42 2.65 9.87
CA ASP A 53 -2.13 1.99 9.71
C ASP A 53 -2.33 0.50 9.47
N ALA A 54 -1.66 -0.05 8.47
CA ALA A 54 -1.60 -1.49 8.28
C ALA A 54 -0.59 -2.07 9.28
N GLU A 55 -1.07 -2.91 10.20
CA GLU A 55 -0.24 -3.54 11.21
C GLU A 55 0.78 -4.50 10.57
N TYR A 56 2.04 -4.38 10.97
CA TYR A 56 3.05 -5.36 10.63
C TYR A 56 2.84 -6.63 11.46
N ILE A 57 2.64 -7.75 10.78
CA ILE A 57 2.57 -9.08 11.39
C ILE A 57 3.75 -9.91 10.86
N PRO A 58 4.64 -10.42 11.73
CA PRO A 58 5.75 -11.27 11.31
C PRO A 58 5.28 -12.45 10.45
N SER A 59 5.96 -12.68 9.33
CA SER A 59 5.64 -13.74 8.35
C SER A 59 4.28 -13.62 7.65
N ALA A 60 3.57 -12.50 7.81
CA ALA A 60 2.35 -12.23 7.05
C ALA A 60 2.66 -11.49 5.74
N VAL A 61 1.72 -11.61 4.80
CA VAL A 61 1.67 -10.80 3.57
C VAL A 61 0.39 -10.00 3.57
N ILE A 62 0.45 -8.78 3.07
CA ILE A 62 -0.73 -7.95 2.86
C ILE A 62 -1.25 -8.25 1.46
N VAL A 63 -2.52 -8.61 1.38
CA VAL A 63 -3.21 -8.85 0.11
C VAL A 63 -4.25 -7.77 -0.05
N HIS A 64 -4.20 -7.03 -1.16
CA HIS A 64 -5.32 -6.19 -1.56
C HIS A 64 -5.75 -6.49 -2.99
N VAL A 65 -7.01 -6.16 -3.25
CA VAL A 65 -7.66 -6.32 -4.55
C VAL A 65 -7.66 -4.98 -5.24
N GLY A 66 -7.13 -4.94 -6.47
CA GLY A 66 -7.08 -3.73 -7.26
C GLY A 66 -8.27 -3.57 -8.20
N ASP A 67 -8.22 -2.50 -8.97
CA ASP A 67 -9.35 -1.97 -9.74
C ASP A 67 -9.83 -2.92 -10.85
N GLN A 68 -8.98 -3.85 -11.30
CA GLN A 68 -9.36 -4.82 -12.34
C GLN A 68 -10.33 -5.90 -11.87
N ILE A 69 -10.38 -6.18 -10.57
CA ILE A 69 -11.30 -7.19 -9.98
C ILE A 69 -12.49 -6.52 -9.30
N LEU A 70 -12.28 -5.37 -8.64
CA LEU A 70 -13.32 -4.65 -7.92
C LEU A 70 -13.50 -3.25 -8.52
N VAL A 71 -14.59 -3.07 -9.26
CA VAL A 71 -15.12 -1.73 -9.56
C VAL A 71 -15.84 -1.25 -8.30
N CYS A 72 -15.31 -0.21 -7.62
CA CYS A 72 -15.93 0.56 -6.52
C CYS A 72 -15.52 0.31 -5.05
N ILE A 73 -14.33 -0.20 -4.74
CA ILE A 73 -13.74 -0.02 -3.39
C ILE A 73 -12.46 0.80 -3.53
N PHE A 74 -12.52 2.08 -3.12
CA PHE A 74 -11.34 2.95 -3.05
C PHE A 74 -10.49 2.56 -1.83
N ILE A 75 -9.80 1.42 -1.87
CA ILE A 75 -8.67 1.17 -0.97
C ILE A 75 -7.54 2.07 -1.45
N ILE A 76 -7.56 3.31 -0.95
CA ILE A 76 -6.50 4.25 -1.21
C ILE A 76 -5.38 3.91 -0.25
N MET A 77 -4.19 3.65 -0.77
CA MET A 77 -3.01 3.38 0.03
C MET A 77 -1.96 4.47 -0.13
N ARG A 78 -1.21 4.74 0.94
CA ARG A 78 0.00 5.56 0.91
C ARG A 78 1.09 4.96 1.78
N ALA A 79 2.32 5.35 1.53
CA ALA A 79 3.46 5.05 2.40
C ALA A 79 3.97 6.37 2.99
N SER A 80 4.15 6.44 4.30
CA SER A 80 4.74 7.57 5.03
C SER A 80 6.14 7.23 5.52
#